data_AF-A0A8T6Q1Y8-F1
#
_entry.id   AF-A0A8T6Q1Y8-F1
#
_cell.length_a   1.000
_cell.length_b   1.000
_cell.length_c   1.000
_cell.angle_alpha   90.00
_cell.angle_beta   90.00
_cell.angle_gamma   90.00
#
_symmetry.space_group_name_H-M   'P 1'
#
loop_
_entity.id
_entity.type
_entity.pdbx_description
1 polymer ?
#
loop_
_entity_poly.entity_id
_entity_poly.type
_entity_poly.pdbx_seq_one_letter_code
_entity_poly.pdbx_strand_id
1 'polypeptide(L)'
;MNSRSANNITNDFQHEARILNSIWLITALGLVTTAGLAWVAKYLEITATKYDSPTMYVAIGLLLVCMYGLSKDINKINAVIAGVIYLFLLSLVAIVVASLAPVPAIIVVFSTAGAMFLISMLAGLLFNVDPGSHRFIIMMTLTGLALVIIMNAALMSERPVWVISCLMIVLW
;
A
#
# COMPACT_ATOMS: atom_id res chain seq x y z
N MET A 1 -40.93 16.87 4.33
CA MET A 1 -40.02 16.03 5.14
C MET A 1 -39.00 15.20 4.33
N ASN A 2 -39.03 15.18 2.99
CA ASN A 2 -38.08 14.38 2.18
C ASN A 2 -36.71 15.02 1.88
N SER A 3 -36.59 16.35 1.87
CA SER A 3 -35.31 17.02 1.54
C SER A 3 -34.24 16.87 2.62
N ARG A 4 -34.64 16.88 3.90
CA ARG A 4 -33.73 16.76 5.05
C ARG A 4 -33.15 15.34 5.18
N SER A 5 -33.96 14.32 4.86
CA SER A 5 -33.52 12.92 4.84
C SER A 5 -32.57 12.65 3.68
N ALA A 6 -32.92 13.10 2.47
CA ALA A 6 -32.07 12.95 1.29
C ALA A 6 -30.70 13.64 1.46
N ASN A 7 -30.67 14.87 1.99
CA ASN A 7 -29.43 15.59 2.25
C ASN A 7 -28.56 14.91 3.31
N ASN A 8 -29.14 14.32 4.35
CA ASN A 8 -28.38 13.58 5.36
C ASN A 8 -27.73 12.33 4.77
N ILE A 9 -28.45 11.58 3.93
CA ILE A 9 -27.93 10.38 3.26
C ILE A 9 -26.78 10.76 2.32
N THR A 10 -26.94 11.80 1.50
CA THR A 10 -25.87 12.24 0.59
C THR A 10 -24.62 12.72 1.33
N ASN A 11 -24.77 13.44 2.44
CA ASN A 11 -23.64 13.90 3.25
C ASN A 11 -22.89 12.74 3.92
N ASP A 12 -23.61 11.72 4.37
CA ASP A 12 -23.04 10.51 4.99
C ASP A 12 -22.19 9.73 3.98
N PHE A 13 -22.73 9.49 2.78
CA PHE A 13 -21.99 8.88 1.66
C PHE A 13 -20.74 9.68 1.27
N GLN A 14 -20.84 11.01 1.21
CA GLN A 14 -19.68 11.85 0.90
C GLN A 14 -18.61 11.81 2.01
N HIS A 15 -19.03 11.65 3.26
CA HIS A 15 -18.12 11.51 4.40
C HIS A 15 -17.38 10.17 4.36
N GLU A 16 -18.09 9.06 4.13
CA GLU A 16 -17.50 7.73 4.01
C GLU A 16 -16.52 7.64 2.83
N ALA A 17 -16.91 8.18 1.67
CA ALA A 17 -16.05 8.23 0.49
C ALA A 17 -14.75 9.02 0.74
N ARG A 18 -14.83 10.11 1.50
CA ARG A 18 -13.67 10.93 1.88
C ARG A 18 -12.73 10.19 2.83
N ILE A 19 -13.25 9.43 3.80
CA ILE A 19 -12.44 8.60 4.69
C ILE A 19 -11.71 7.54 3.86
N LEU A 20 -12.43 6.81 3.00
CA LEU A 20 -11.85 5.73 2.22
C LEU A 20 -10.76 6.22 1.25
N ASN A 21 -10.98 7.35 0.57
CA ASN A 21 -9.95 7.99 -0.25
C ASN A 21 -8.74 8.44 0.57
N SER A 22 -8.93 8.90 1.80
CA SER A 22 -7.81 9.27 2.68
C SER A 22 -6.98 8.04 3.07
N ILE A 23 -7.64 6.91 3.34
CA ILE A 23 -6.96 5.64 3.62
C ILE A 23 -6.14 5.19 2.41
N TRP A 24 -6.70 5.24 1.20
CA TRP A 24 -5.97 4.87 -0.02
C TRP A 24 -4.78 5.78 -0.30
N LEU A 25 -4.90 7.08 -0.03
CA LEU A 25 -3.78 8.01 -0.15
C LEU A 25 -2.67 7.67 0.84
N ILE A 26 -3.01 7.39 2.10
CA ILE A 26 -2.02 6.98 3.12
C ILE A 26 -1.35 5.66 2.70
N THR A 27 -2.11 4.67 2.22
CA THR A 27 -1.56 3.40 1.72
C THR A 27 -0.63 3.60 0.53
N ALA A 28 -1.03 4.42 -0.46
CA ALA A 28 -0.20 4.74 -1.62
C ALA A 28 1.13 5.39 -1.19
N LEU A 29 1.07 6.37 -0.29
CA LEU A 29 2.25 7.03 0.26
C LEU A 29 3.13 6.05 1.03
N GLY A 30 2.55 5.15 1.83
CA GLY A 30 3.29 4.13 2.56
C GLY A 30 4.06 3.18 1.65
N LEU A 31 3.42 2.72 0.57
CA LEU A 31 4.05 1.82 -0.40
C LEU A 31 5.21 2.50 -1.14
N VAL A 32 5.01 3.73 -1.62
CA VAL A 32 6.08 4.52 -2.27
C VAL A 32 7.21 4.83 -1.30
N THR A 33 6.89 5.17 -0.05
CA THR A 33 7.89 5.44 0.99
C THR A 33 8.70 4.18 1.29
N THR A 34 8.07 3.01 1.36
CA THR A 34 8.77 1.72 1.58
C THR A 34 9.74 1.41 0.44
N ALA A 35 9.31 1.62 -0.81
CA ALA A 35 10.18 1.46 -1.97
C ALA A 35 11.37 2.44 -1.93
N GLY A 36 11.13 3.70 -1.58
CA GLY A 36 12.15 4.72 -1.42
C GLY A 36 13.16 4.39 -0.32
N LEU A 37 12.68 3.92 0.84
CA LEU A 37 13.52 3.49 1.95
C LEU A 37 14.38 2.27 1.58
N ALA A 38 13.82 1.28 0.87
CA ALA A 38 14.58 0.13 0.39
C ALA A 38 15.67 0.54 -0.61
N TRP A 39 15.40 1.54 -1.46
CA TRP A 39 16.40 2.10 -2.38
C TRP A 39 17.51 2.84 -1.65
N VAL A 40 17.17 3.70 -0.69
CA VAL A 40 18.14 4.42 0.14
C VAL A 40 18.99 3.46 0.98
N ALA A 41 18.38 2.42 1.55
CA ALA A 41 19.09 1.42 2.34
C ALA A 41 20.16 0.68 1.52
N LYS A 42 19.84 0.37 0.26
CA LYS A 42 20.81 -0.19 -0.70
C LYS A 42 21.90 0.81 -1.06
N TYR A 43 21.55 2.07 -1.31
CA TYR A 43 22.52 3.11 -1.66
C TYR A 43 23.53 3.37 -0.54
N LEU A 44 23.08 3.31 0.72
CA LEU A 44 23.92 3.52 1.90
C LEU A 44 24.68 2.27 2.36
N GLU A 45 24.59 1.14 1.64
CA GLU A 45 25.14 -0.18 2.01
C GLU A 45 24.73 -0.69 3.41
N ILE A 46 23.76 -0.03 4.07
CA ILE A 46 23.18 -0.45 5.36
C ILE A 46 22.58 -1.85 5.23
N THR A 47 22.17 -2.21 4.02
CA THR A 47 21.65 -3.52 3.67
C THR A 47 22.62 -4.26 2.74
N ALA A 48 23.70 -4.80 3.30
CA ALA A 48 24.28 -6.05 2.81
C ALA A 48 23.33 -7.22 3.14
N THR A 49 22.06 -7.14 2.71
CA THR A 49 21.00 -8.06 3.14
C THR A 49 21.09 -9.36 2.36
N LYS A 50 21.98 -10.24 2.82
CA LYS A 50 21.78 -11.67 2.61
C LYS A 50 20.51 -12.11 3.33
N TYR A 51 19.73 -12.93 2.64
CA TYR A 51 18.77 -13.84 3.27
C TYR A 51 19.46 -14.53 4.45
N ASP A 52 18.79 -14.64 5.60
CA ASP A 52 19.35 -15.20 6.86
C ASP A 52 20.25 -14.24 7.69
N SER A 53 20.08 -12.92 7.53
CA SER A 53 20.80 -11.93 8.36
C SER A 53 20.16 -11.75 9.75
N PRO A 54 20.95 -11.57 10.83
CA PRO A 54 20.42 -11.30 12.18
C PRO A 54 19.47 -10.11 12.23
N THR A 55 19.71 -9.09 11.39
CA THR A 55 18.89 -7.88 11.26
C THR A 55 17.48 -8.16 10.76
N MET A 56 17.29 -9.16 9.88
CA MET A 56 15.97 -9.55 9.36
C MET A 56 15.10 -10.17 10.48
N TYR A 57 15.67 -11.10 11.25
CA TYR A 57 14.95 -11.75 12.35
C TYR A 57 14.54 -10.77 13.44
N VAL A 58 15.42 -9.84 13.78
CA VAL A 58 15.12 -8.76 14.73
C VAL A 58 13.99 -7.87 14.18
N ALA A 59 14.04 -7.49 12.90
CA ALA A 59 13.00 -6.67 12.29
C ALA A 59 11.64 -7.38 12.26
N ILE A 60 11.59 -8.67 11.93
CA ILE A 60 10.36 -9.47 11.96
C ILE A 60 9.79 -9.56 13.38
N GLY A 61 10.64 -9.89 14.37
CA GLY A 61 10.22 -9.95 15.77
C GLY A 61 9.66 -8.62 16.26
N LEU A 62 10.34 -7.52 15.92
CA LEU A 62 9.91 -6.17 16.30
C LEU A 62 8.62 -5.75 15.60
N LEU A 63 8.44 -6.08 14.31
CA LEU A 63 7.18 -5.86 13.58
C LEU A 63 6.01 -6.55 14.26
N LEU A 64 6.16 -7.83 14.61
CA LEU A 64 5.09 -8.60 15.25
C LEU A 64 4.72 -8.03 16.62
N VAL A 65 5.72 -7.69 17.44
CA VAL A 65 5.50 -7.07 18.76
C VAL A 65 4.82 -5.70 18.62
N CYS A 66 5.28 -4.86 17.69
CA CYS A 66 4.68 -3.55 17.45
C CYS A 66 3.24 -3.66 16.93
N MET A 67 2.94 -4.60 16.01
CA MET A 67 1.58 -4.82 15.52
C MET A 67 0.64 -5.34 16.61
N TYR A 68 1.12 -6.26 17.44
CA TYR A 68 0.34 -6.77 18.57
C TYR A 68 0.08 -5.68 19.62
N GLY A 69 1.10 -4.91 19.98
CA GLY A 69 0.98 -3.77 20.90
C GLY A 69 0.05 -2.67 20.36
N LEU A 70 0.16 -2.33 19.08
CA LEU A 70 -0.68 -1.34 18.43
C LEU A 70 -2.15 -1.77 18.44
N SER A 71 -2.43 -3.03 18.10
CA SER A 71 -3.80 -3.58 18.10
C SER A 71 -4.51 -3.43 19.44
N LYS A 72 -3.77 -3.43 20.56
CA LYS A 72 -4.35 -3.36 21.91
C LYS A 72 -4.63 -1.93 22.38
N ASP A 73 -3.80 -0.96 22.00
CA ASP A 73 -3.84 0.40 22.54
C ASP A 73 -4.08 1.49 21.48
N ILE A 74 -4.45 1.13 20.23
CA ILE A 74 -4.64 2.08 19.11
C ILE A 74 -5.56 3.26 19.46
N ASN A 75 -6.62 3.01 20.23
CA ASN A 75 -7.61 4.03 20.61
C ASN A 75 -7.09 5.06 21.62
N LYS A 76 -5.92 4.81 22.23
CA LYS A 76 -5.29 5.72 23.21
C LYS A 76 -4.15 6.54 22.60
N ILE A 77 -3.79 6.27 21.35
CA ILE A 77 -2.61 6.86 20.70
C ILE A 77 -2.99 8.16 20.01
N ASN A 78 -2.21 9.21 20.24
CA ASN A 78 -2.36 10.50 19.56
C ASN A 78 -2.02 10.36 18.06
N ALA A 79 -2.70 11.11 17.19
CA ALA A 79 -2.47 11.10 15.74
C ALA A 79 -1.01 11.34 15.34
N VAL A 80 -0.30 12.25 16.03
CA VAL A 80 1.14 12.50 15.78
C VAL A 80 1.97 11.25 16.10
N ILE A 81 1.68 10.61 17.24
CA ILE A 81 2.38 9.40 17.68
C ILE A 81 2.08 8.23 16.74
N ALA A 82 0.82 8.09 16.30
CA ALA A 82 0.41 7.11 15.30
C ALA A 82 1.18 7.31 13.98
N GLY A 83 1.36 8.56 13.54
CA GLY A 83 2.17 8.88 12.38
C GLY A 83 3.64 8.48 12.52
N VAL A 84 4.26 8.72 13.68
CA VAL A 84 5.64 8.29 13.95
C VAL A 84 5.75 6.77 13.97
N ILE A 85 4.83 6.07 14.62
CA ILE A 85 4.78 4.60 14.63
C ILE A 85 4.59 4.05 13.22
N TYR A 86 3.74 4.68 12.41
CA TYR A 86 3.53 4.30 11.02
C TYR A 86 4.83 4.40 10.19
N LEU A 87 5.56 5.52 10.29
CA LEU A 87 6.85 5.68 9.61
C LEU A 87 7.91 4.67 10.09
N PHE A 88 7.89 4.35 11.39
CA PHE A 88 8.76 3.33 11.97
C PHE A 88 8.44 1.93 11.41
N LEU A 89 7.15 1.57 11.33
CA LEU A 89 6.71 0.31 10.74
C LEU A 89 7.07 0.22 9.25
N LEU A 90 6.90 1.29 8.48
CA LEU A 90 7.32 1.33 7.07
C LEU A 90 8.82 1.07 6.91
N SER A 91 9.64 1.61 7.82
CA SER A 91 11.08 1.41 7.81
C SER A 91 11.46 -0.05 8.12
N LEU A 92 10.78 -0.68 9.09
CA LEU A 92 10.97 -2.10 9.39
C LEU A 92 10.54 -2.99 8.23
N VAL A 93 9.39 -2.71 7.61
CA VAL A 93 8.91 -3.43 6.43
C VAL A 93 9.92 -3.29 5.28
N ALA A 94 10.48 -2.10 5.05
CA ALA A 94 11.49 -1.89 4.02
C ALA A 94 12.73 -2.78 4.23
N ILE A 95 13.20 -2.93 5.48
CA ILE A 95 14.34 -3.80 5.82
C ILE A 95 14.00 -5.28 5.53
N VAL A 96 12.84 -5.75 5.99
CA VAL A 96 12.42 -7.14 5.77
C VAL A 96 12.28 -7.43 4.28
N VAL A 97 11.60 -6.57 3.53
CA VAL A 97 11.38 -6.76 2.09
C VAL A 97 12.69 -6.68 1.31
N ALA A 98 13.61 -5.77 1.67
CA ALA A 98 14.95 -5.66 1.07
C ALA A 98 15.84 -6.89 1.31
N SER A 99 15.52 -7.73 2.31
CA SER A 99 16.20 -9.00 2.54
C SER A 99 15.59 -10.19 1.78
N LEU A 100 14.34 -10.05 1.33
CA LEU A 100 13.60 -11.10 0.61
C LEU A 100 13.72 -10.98 -0.91
N ALA A 101 13.86 -9.75 -1.43
CA ALA A 101 13.84 -9.48 -2.86
C ALA A 101 14.85 -8.40 -3.26
N PRO A 102 15.35 -8.42 -4.50
CA PRO A 102 16.22 -7.38 -5.00
C PRO A 102 15.46 -6.05 -5.13
N VAL A 103 16.11 -4.95 -4.77
CA VAL A 103 15.51 -3.59 -4.77
C VAL A 103 14.75 -3.22 -6.05
N PRO A 104 15.21 -3.54 -7.28
CA PRO A 104 14.42 -3.29 -8.48
C PRO A 104 13.04 -3.95 -8.46
N ALA A 105 12.93 -5.19 -7.97
CA ALA A 105 11.65 -5.89 -7.84
C ALA A 105 10.74 -5.21 -6.80
N ILE A 106 11.32 -4.76 -5.69
CA ILE A 106 10.60 -4.02 -4.64
C ILE A 106 10.04 -2.72 -5.20
N ILE A 107 10.88 -1.94 -5.88
CA ILE A 107 10.47 -0.66 -6.48
C ILE A 107 9.30 -0.89 -7.44
N VAL A 108 9.39 -1.90 -8.32
CA VAL A 108 8.33 -2.19 -9.28
C VAL A 108 7.04 -2.57 -8.56
N VAL A 109 7.07 -3.56 -7.66
CA VAL A 109 5.85 -4.08 -7.00
C VAL A 109 5.20 -3.04 -6.09
N PHE A 110 5.99 -2.33 -5.27
CA PHE A 110 5.44 -1.35 -4.34
C PHE A 110 4.98 -0.08 -5.06
N SER A 111 5.66 0.34 -6.14
CA SER A 111 5.22 1.50 -6.91
C SER A 111 4.00 1.18 -7.78
N THR A 112 3.87 -0.03 -8.34
CA THR A 112 2.64 -0.41 -9.07
C THR A 112 1.45 -0.52 -8.14
N ALA A 113 1.62 -1.17 -6.98
CA ALA A 113 0.59 -1.22 -5.95
C ALA A 113 0.23 0.19 -5.46
N GLY A 114 1.22 1.04 -5.15
CA GLY A 114 1.00 2.42 -4.76
C GLY A 114 0.27 3.25 -5.83
N ALA A 115 0.65 3.09 -7.10
CA ALA A 115 -0.01 3.74 -8.22
C ALA A 115 -1.46 3.28 -8.40
N MET A 116 -1.75 1.98 -8.20
CA MET A 116 -3.11 1.44 -8.23
C MET A 116 -4.01 2.14 -7.19
N PHE A 117 -3.56 2.24 -5.94
CA PHE A 117 -4.31 2.98 -4.91
C PHE A 117 -4.46 4.47 -5.21
N LEU A 118 -3.42 5.10 -5.76
CA LEU A 118 -3.44 6.53 -6.06
C LEU A 118 -4.37 6.86 -7.23
N ILE A 119 -4.34 6.06 -8.30
CA ILE A 119 -5.23 6.22 -9.46
C ILE A 119 -6.68 5.95 -9.03
N SER A 120 -6.91 4.94 -8.19
CA SER A 120 -8.22 4.68 -7.61
C SER A 120 -8.71 5.86 -6.76
N MET A 121 -7.87 6.37 -5.85
CA MET A 121 -8.22 7.55 -5.05
C MET A 121 -8.55 8.77 -5.93
N LEU A 122 -7.75 9.01 -6.96
CA LEU A 122 -7.97 10.10 -7.90
C LEU A 122 -9.25 9.91 -8.72
N ALA A 123 -9.57 8.68 -9.13
CA ALA A 123 -10.81 8.36 -9.82
C ALA A 123 -12.03 8.55 -8.92
N GLY A 124 -11.95 8.15 -7.65
CA GLY A 124 -13.00 8.38 -6.66
C GLY A 124 -13.26 9.87 -6.42
N LEU A 125 -12.21 10.70 -6.36
CA LEU A 125 -12.32 12.15 -6.22
C LEU A 125 -12.85 12.84 -7.48
N LEU A 126 -12.31 12.51 -8.67
CA LEU A 126 -12.61 13.21 -9.91
C LEU A 126 -13.97 12.83 -10.49
N PHE A 127 -14.35 11.56 -10.40
CA PHE A 127 -15.58 11.05 -11.01
C PHE A 127 -16.73 10.88 -10.00
N ASN A 128 -16.55 11.28 -8.73
CA ASN A 128 -17.53 11.12 -7.66
C ASN A 128 -18.06 9.68 -7.55
N VAL A 129 -17.23 8.70 -7.92
CA VAL A 129 -17.60 7.28 -7.88
C VAL A 129 -17.45 6.81 -6.45
N ASP A 130 -18.48 6.15 -5.94
CA ASP A 130 -18.49 5.55 -4.62
C ASP A 130 -17.32 4.56 -4.48
N PRO A 131 -16.31 4.88 -3.65
CA PRO A 131 -15.11 4.08 -3.51
C PRO A 131 -15.38 2.75 -2.79
N GLY A 132 -16.50 2.61 -2.07
CA GLY A 132 -16.93 1.37 -1.45
C GLY A 132 -17.76 0.46 -2.36
N SER A 133 -18.08 0.92 -3.58
CA SER A 133 -18.92 0.16 -4.51
C SER A 133 -18.18 -1.03 -5.12
N HIS A 134 -18.88 -2.14 -5.31
CA HIS A 134 -18.39 -3.31 -6.05
C HIS A 134 -17.83 -2.94 -7.44
N ARG A 135 -18.41 -1.93 -8.11
CA ARG A 135 -17.95 -1.46 -9.43
C ARG A 135 -16.59 -0.78 -9.33
N PHE A 136 -16.35 -0.09 -8.23
CA PHE A 136 -15.11 0.62 -7.99
C PHE A 136 -13.97 -0.35 -7.68
N ILE A 137 -14.24 -1.40 -6.91
CA ILE A 137 -13.29 -2.48 -6.66
C ILE A 137 -12.88 -3.15 -7.99
N ILE A 138 -13.84 -3.44 -8.88
CA ILE A 138 -13.54 -3.99 -10.21
C ILE A 138 -12.66 -3.03 -11.04
N MET A 139 -12.95 -1.74 -11.04
CA MET A 139 -12.14 -0.72 -11.71
C MET A 139 -10.71 -0.66 -11.17
N MET A 140 -10.55 -0.81 -9.85
CA MET A 140 -9.24 -0.87 -9.20
C MET A 140 -8.47 -2.11 -9.65
N THR A 141 -9.07 -3.30 -9.62
CA THR A 141 -8.44 -4.55 -10.10
C THR A 141 -8.05 -4.45 -11.59
N LEU A 142 -8.90 -3.86 -12.43
CA LEU A 142 -8.61 -3.64 -13.85
C LEU A 142 -7.43 -2.68 -14.06
N THR A 143 -7.35 -1.62 -13.24
CA THR A 143 -6.24 -0.66 -13.28
C THR A 143 -4.94 -1.32 -12.83
N GLY A 144 -5.00 -2.14 -11.78
CA GLY A 144 -3.88 -2.97 -11.33
C GLY A 144 -3.39 -3.92 -12.44
N LEU A 145 -4.31 -4.65 -13.09
CA LEU A 145 -4.01 -5.55 -14.20
C LEU A 145 -3.35 -4.80 -15.37
N ALA A 146 -3.87 -3.64 -15.75
CA ALA A 146 -3.29 -2.82 -16.81
C ALA A 146 -1.84 -2.40 -16.47
N LEU A 147 -1.60 -1.94 -15.24
CA LEU A 147 -0.27 -1.55 -14.78
C LEU A 147 0.72 -2.71 -14.79
N VAL A 148 0.31 -3.90 -14.35
CA VAL A 148 1.19 -5.08 -14.36
C VAL A 148 1.48 -5.57 -15.77
N ILE A 149 0.51 -5.50 -16.68
CA ILE A 149 0.75 -5.81 -18.10
C ILE A 149 1.79 -4.83 -18.68
N ILE A 150 1.64 -3.53 -18.43
CA ILE A 150 2.58 -2.51 -18.90
C ILE A 150 3.98 -2.74 -18.32
N MET A 151 4.09 -3.00 -17.02
CA MET A 151 5.39 -3.22 -16.37
C MET A 151 6.06 -4.52 -16.81
N ASN A 152 5.32 -5.63 -16.90
CA ASN A 152 5.88 -6.90 -17.36
C ASN A 152 6.33 -6.80 -18.82
N ALA A 153 5.61 -6.04 -19.65
CA ALA A 153 6.01 -5.75 -21.03
C ALA A 153 7.27 -4.87 -21.08
N ALA A 154 7.31 -3.79 -20.30
CA ALA A 154 8.47 -2.89 -20.23
C ALA A 154 9.73 -3.59 -19.72
N LEU A 155 9.58 -4.53 -18.78
CA LEU A 155 10.68 -5.29 -18.18
C LEU A 155 11.03 -6.57 -18.96
N MET A 156 10.37 -6.85 -20.09
CA MET A 156 10.54 -8.09 -20.86
C MET A 156 10.53 -9.35 -19.97
N SER A 157 9.60 -9.38 -19.01
CA SER A 157 9.60 -10.40 -17.96
C SER A 157 9.23 -11.78 -18.52
N GLU A 158 9.78 -12.83 -17.91
CA GLU A 158 9.54 -14.21 -18.31
C GLU A 158 8.09 -14.65 -18.05
N ARG A 159 7.57 -15.57 -18.85
CA ARG A 159 6.19 -16.10 -18.75
C ARG A 159 5.73 -16.48 -17.32
N PRO A 160 6.52 -17.13 -16.45
CA PRO A 160 6.09 -17.41 -15.07
C PRO A 160 5.85 -16.14 -14.25
N VAL A 161 6.65 -15.08 -14.46
CA VAL A 161 6.49 -13.79 -13.77
C VAL A 161 5.18 -13.12 -14.18
N TRP A 162 4.80 -13.22 -15.45
CA TRP A 162 3.50 -12.71 -15.93
C TRP A 162 2.31 -13.34 -15.19
N VAL A 163 2.32 -14.67 -15.04
CA VAL A 163 1.22 -15.40 -14.39
C VAL A 163 1.14 -15.05 -12.90
N ILE A 164 2.27 -15.01 -12.21
CA ILE A 164 2.34 -14.71 -10.78
C ILE A 164 1.88 -13.26 -10.54
N SER A 165 2.37 -12.30 -11.32
CA SER A 165 2.00 -10.88 -11.16
C SER A 165 0.51 -10.63 -11.41
N CYS A 166 -0.11 -11.29 -12.40
CA CYS A 166 -1.54 -11.20 -12.64
C CYS A 166 -2.36 -11.85 -11.51
N LEU A 167 -1.95 -13.03 -11.02
CA LEU A 167 -2.61 -13.70 -9.90
C LEU A 167 -2.55 -12.87 -8.62
N MET A 168 -1.42 -12.22 -8.34
CA MET A 168 -1.26 -11.38 -7.15
C MET A 168 -2.24 -10.20 -7.12
N ILE A 169 -2.56 -9.60 -8.28
CA ILE A 169 -3.54 -8.50 -8.34
C ILE A 169 -4.97 -8.99 -8.14
N VAL A 170 -5.30 -10.19 -8.65
CA VAL A 170 -6.64 -10.76 -8.52
C VAL A 170 -6.91 -11.27 -7.11
N LEU A 171 -5.87 -11.75 -6.42
CA LEU A 171 -5.96 -12.23 -5.03
C LEU A 171 -5.97 -11.10 -3.99
N TRP A 172 -5.52 -9.91 -4.37
CA TRP A 172 -5.47 -8.72 -3.52
C TRP A 172 -6.84 -8.04 -3.44
#